data_AF-A0A8J3U830-F1
#
_entry.id   AF-A0A8J3U830-F1
#
_cell.length_a   1.000
_cell.length_b   1.000
_cell.length_c   1.000
_cell.angle_alpha   90.00
_cell.angle_beta   90.00
_cell.angle_gamma   90.00
#
_symmetry.space_group_name_H-M   'P 1'
#
loop_
_entity.id
_entity.type
_entity.pdbx_description
1 polymer ?
#
loop_
_entity_poly.entity_id
_entity_poly.type
_entity_poly.pdbx_seq_one_letter_code
_entity_poly.pdbx_strand_id
1 'polypeptide(L)'
;MLAPPCDGRVTPSCEAAVVPTVETMRVTSHLTSVSWIPSEAVKGYTKPAFTMGIAHYDEPPPDTIDDLEALRAADAFRLAHRLEAWAEFDGGVLVDHGARGGLIMGSTTVRLGRLGVTFAAFSLPDLRPEPEIGDGWIRFSQTVGGRTAMPLPRRSSRPPYLRLQSPFVWTTLSLTLHADGRAEGSLSGASPFPRHWVYGADDTLAMKAGLTDYKTWAGQEGAESTPWGDEDSPVLVTAAETALEREMSALIMRGGRKPVIRSLEAGTVLVRQGEPGSSLFLLLDGVLTVDVDGRALPELGPGAILGERAVLEGGLRTATLTASTPVRVAEASPDIIDVAALARLAEGHRREDSLA
;
A
#
# COMPACT_ATOMS: atom_id res chain seq x y z
N MET A 1 -11.53 86.54 40.63
CA MET A 1 -12.35 85.47 41.25
C MET A 1 -11.92 84.16 40.60
N LEU A 2 -11.33 83.29 41.40
CA LEU A 2 -10.67 82.07 40.98
C LEU A 2 -11.68 81.01 40.49
N ALA A 3 -11.32 80.33 39.40
CA ALA A 3 -12.00 79.15 38.88
C ALA A 3 -11.79 77.93 39.81
N PRO A 4 -12.75 76.98 39.88
CA PRO A 4 -12.61 75.78 40.70
C PRO A 4 -11.69 74.73 40.03
N PRO A 5 -11.08 73.80 40.79
CA PRO A 5 -10.07 72.89 40.29
C PRO A 5 -10.68 71.69 39.54
N CYS A 6 -10.00 71.26 38.49
CA CYS A 6 -10.23 70.02 37.76
C CYS A 6 -10.00 68.82 38.70
N ASP A 7 -11.02 67.98 38.90
CA ASP A 7 -10.88 66.69 39.59
C ASP A 7 -10.40 65.63 38.58
N GLY A 8 -9.21 65.10 38.84
CA GLY A 8 -8.54 64.11 38.01
C GLY A 8 -9.08 62.71 38.25
N ARG A 9 -10.01 62.28 37.41
CA ARG A 9 -10.34 60.85 37.26
C ARG A 9 -10.08 60.41 35.82
N VAL A 10 -8.88 59.89 35.60
CA VAL A 10 -8.56 59.05 34.45
C VAL A 10 -9.39 57.77 34.58
N THR A 11 -10.43 57.64 33.78
CA THR A 11 -11.07 56.35 33.52
C THR A 11 -10.04 55.45 32.83
N PRO A 12 -9.78 54.21 33.26
CA PRO A 12 -9.07 53.28 32.40
C PRO A 12 -10.01 53.00 31.22
N SER A 13 -9.66 53.47 30.02
CA SER A 13 -10.31 52.96 28.82
C SER A 13 -10.04 51.47 28.79
N CYS A 14 -11.12 50.68 28.85
CA CYS A 14 -11.08 49.25 28.63
C CYS A 14 -10.51 49.04 27.22
N GLU A 15 -9.20 48.79 27.15
CA GLU A 15 -8.55 48.33 25.94
C GLU A 15 -9.20 46.99 25.64
N ALA A 16 -10.03 46.96 24.59
CA ALA A 16 -10.68 45.75 24.16
C ALA A 16 -9.57 44.72 23.90
N ALA A 17 -9.50 43.69 24.75
CA ALA A 17 -8.65 42.55 24.50
C ALA A 17 -9.01 42.05 23.09
N VAL A 18 -8.05 42.16 22.18
CA VAL A 18 -8.13 41.49 20.89
C VAL A 18 -8.17 40.01 21.25
N VAL A 19 -9.38 39.44 21.27
CA VAL A 19 -9.55 38.00 21.31
C VAL A 19 -8.83 37.50 20.07
N PRO A 20 -7.74 36.73 20.18
CA PRO A 20 -7.12 36.17 18.99
C PRO A 20 -8.23 35.39 18.29
N THR A 21 -8.56 35.81 17.07
CA THR A 21 -9.48 35.05 16.24
C THR A 21 -8.75 33.76 15.96
N VAL A 22 -9.07 32.73 16.73
CA VAL A 22 -8.53 31.41 16.50
C VAL A 22 -9.06 31.00 15.14
N GLU A 23 -8.16 30.97 14.17
CA GLU A 23 -8.52 30.76 12.78
C GLU A 23 -9.02 29.33 12.64
N THR A 24 -10.31 29.16 12.32
CA THR A 24 -10.88 27.84 12.11
C THR A 24 -10.17 27.17 10.93
N MET A 25 -9.59 25.99 11.18
CA MET A 25 -8.80 25.26 10.20
C MET A 25 -9.60 24.08 9.64
N ARG A 26 -9.82 24.07 8.33
CA ARG A 26 -10.41 22.94 7.62
C ARG A 26 -9.31 22.12 6.95
N VAL A 27 -9.24 20.84 7.29
CA VAL A 27 -8.32 19.87 6.70
C VAL A 27 -9.11 18.92 5.83
N THR A 28 -8.63 18.61 4.63
CA THR A 28 -9.25 17.68 3.70
C THR A 28 -8.17 16.83 3.05
N SER A 29 -8.42 15.53 2.92
CA SER A 29 -7.47 14.60 2.32
C SER A 29 -8.20 13.36 1.79
N HIS A 30 -7.50 12.57 1.00
CA HIS A 30 -7.99 11.29 0.51
C HIS A 30 -6.88 10.26 0.37
N LEU A 31 -7.30 9.00 0.34
CA LEU A 31 -6.48 7.86 -0.01
C LEU A 31 -7.22 6.99 -1.02
N THR A 32 -6.44 6.42 -1.94
CA THR A 32 -6.96 5.41 -2.87
C THR A 32 -6.12 4.14 -2.73
N SER A 33 -6.75 2.99 -2.53
CA SER A 33 -6.10 1.69 -2.71
C SER A 33 -6.49 1.09 -4.06
N VAL A 34 -5.56 0.41 -4.72
CA VAL A 34 -5.79 -0.35 -5.96
C VAL A 34 -5.24 -1.75 -5.79
N SER A 35 -6.07 -2.74 -6.12
CA SER A 35 -5.77 -4.16 -5.94
C SER A 35 -5.67 -4.83 -7.31
N TRP A 36 -4.54 -5.48 -7.60
CA TRP A 36 -4.22 -6.03 -8.91
C TRP A 36 -3.48 -7.36 -8.79
N ILE A 37 -3.57 -8.19 -9.83
CA ILE A 37 -3.02 -9.55 -9.85
C ILE A 37 -1.68 -9.56 -10.59
N PRO A 38 -0.53 -9.53 -9.87
CA PRO A 38 0.77 -9.60 -10.50
C PRO A 38 1.04 -10.96 -11.15
N SER A 39 1.78 -10.92 -12.25
CA SER A 39 2.20 -12.09 -13.04
C SER A 39 2.91 -13.16 -12.22
N GLU A 40 3.66 -12.73 -11.21
CA GLU A 40 4.54 -13.55 -10.39
C GLU A 40 3.87 -14.14 -9.15
N ALA A 41 2.63 -13.74 -8.80
CA ALA A 41 1.98 -14.17 -7.56
C ALA A 41 1.18 -15.47 -7.67
N VAL A 42 0.69 -15.84 -8.86
CA VAL A 42 -0.09 -17.09 -9.04
C VAL A 42 0.83 -18.26 -9.37
N LYS A 43 0.89 -19.26 -8.48
CA LYS A 43 1.72 -20.47 -8.62
C LYS A 43 0.90 -21.76 -8.72
N GLY A 44 1.50 -22.81 -9.26
CA GLY A 44 0.99 -24.18 -9.13
C GLY A 44 -0.20 -24.49 -10.04
N TYR A 45 -1.13 -25.32 -9.54
CA TYR A 45 -2.23 -25.90 -10.31
C TYR A 45 -3.27 -24.89 -10.83
N THR A 46 -3.20 -23.62 -10.40
CA THR A 46 -4.08 -22.52 -10.84
C THR A 46 -3.48 -21.71 -11.98
N LYS A 47 -2.17 -21.81 -12.22
CA LYS A 47 -1.48 -21.21 -13.36
C LYS A 47 -2.13 -21.56 -14.72
N PRO A 48 -2.61 -22.80 -14.96
CA PRO A 48 -3.38 -23.15 -16.15
C PRO A 48 -4.56 -22.22 -16.44
N ALA A 49 -5.30 -21.77 -15.43
CA ALA A 49 -6.44 -20.86 -15.62
C ALA A 49 -6.02 -19.51 -16.20
N PHE A 50 -4.86 -18.99 -15.79
CA PHE A 50 -4.28 -17.75 -16.32
C PHE A 50 -3.65 -17.95 -17.70
N THR A 51 -2.98 -19.08 -17.93
CA THR A 51 -2.36 -19.38 -19.24
C THR A 51 -3.35 -19.80 -20.33
N MET A 52 -4.54 -20.29 -19.96
CA MET A 52 -5.60 -20.73 -20.88
C MET A 52 -6.65 -19.63 -21.18
N GLY A 53 -6.46 -18.41 -20.64
CA GLY A 53 -7.34 -17.25 -20.91
C GLY A 53 -8.64 -17.20 -20.09
N ILE A 54 -8.74 -18.02 -19.03
CA ILE A 54 -9.87 -18.01 -18.09
C ILE A 54 -9.73 -16.84 -17.10
N ALA A 55 -8.49 -16.47 -16.74
CA ALA A 55 -8.13 -15.25 -16.03
C ALA A 55 -6.93 -14.59 -16.73
N HIS A 56 -6.61 -13.34 -16.40
CA HIS A 56 -5.39 -12.68 -16.89
C HIS A 56 -4.65 -12.02 -15.73
N TYR A 57 -3.35 -11.85 -15.93
CA TYR A 57 -2.53 -11.02 -15.07
C TYR A 57 -2.76 -9.56 -15.41
N ASP A 58 -2.68 -8.70 -14.41
CA ASP A 58 -2.72 -7.26 -14.59
C ASP A 58 -1.30 -6.77 -14.92
N GLU A 59 -1.18 -5.81 -15.83
CA GLU A 59 0.01 -4.97 -15.84
C GLU A 59 0.01 -4.14 -14.55
N PRO A 60 1.19 -3.80 -14.00
CA PRO A 60 1.27 -2.96 -12.82
C PRO A 60 0.48 -1.65 -13.03
N PRO A 61 -0.35 -1.22 -12.04
CA PRO A 61 -1.02 0.08 -12.08
C PRO A 61 -0.02 1.23 -12.31
N PRO A 62 -0.48 2.38 -12.86
CA PRO A 62 0.39 3.54 -13.05
C PRO A 62 0.83 4.13 -11.70
N ASP A 63 1.94 4.87 -11.70
CA ASP A 63 2.45 5.53 -10.49
C ASP A 63 1.58 6.69 -10.02
N THR A 64 0.81 7.27 -10.94
CA THR A 64 -0.17 8.31 -10.68
C THR A 64 -1.52 7.88 -11.21
N ILE A 65 -2.57 8.14 -10.43
CA ILE A 65 -3.95 7.91 -10.87
C ILE A 65 -4.51 9.21 -11.42
N ASP A 66 -4.46 9.35 -12.75
CA ASP A 66 -5.09 10.50 -13.41
C ASP A 66 -6.62 10.33 -13.51
N ASP A 67 -7.06 9.11 -13.85
CA ASP A 67 -8.48 8.76 -14.00
C ASP A 67 -8.72 7.31 -13.58
N LEU A 68 -9.27 7.15 -12.37
CA LEU A 68 -9.58 5.85 -11.80
C LEU A 68 -10.67 5.09 -12.57
N GLU A 69 -11.58 5.82 -13.22
CA GLU A 69 -12.67 5.23 -14.00
C GLU A 69 -12.18 4.75 -15.36
N ALA A 70 -11.24 5.46 -15.98
CA ALA A 70 -10.55 4.98 -17.18
C ALA A 70 -9.76 3.69 -16.89
N LEU A 71 -9.06 3.62 -15.76
CA LEU A 71 -8.38 2.39 -15.31
C LEU A 71 -9.36 1.23 -15.10
N ARG A 72 -10.54 1.52 -14.53
CA ARG A 72 -11.62 0.52 -14.37
C ARG A 72 -12.11 0.02 -15.72
N ALA A 73 -12.37 0.93 -16.66
CA ALA A 73 -12.83 0.59 -18.01
C ALA A 73 -11.79 -0.20 -18.82
N ALA A 74 -10.50 0.00 -18.56
CA ALA A 74 -9.39 -0.75 -19.13
C ALA A 74 -9.15 -2.12 -18.46
N ASP A 75 -9.93 -2.49 -17.43
CA ASP A 75 -9.75 -3.69 -16.61
C ASP A 75 -8.34 -3.78 -15.98
N ALA A 76 -7.77 -2.63 -15.58
CA ALA A 76 -6.41 -2.53 -15.05
C ALA A 76 -6.30 -2.92 -13.56
N PHE A 77 -7.41 -3.21 -12.88
CA PHE A 77 -7.45 -3.62 -11.48
C PHE A 77 -8.68 -4.46 -11.14
N ARG A 78 -8.68 -5.07 -9.95
CA ARG A 78 -9.76 -5.93 -9.44
C ARG A 78 -10.63 -5.25 -8.41
N LEU A 79 -10.02 -4.43 -7.56
CA LEU A 79 -10.70 -3.61 -6.58
C LEU A 79 -9.96 -2.29 -6.46
N ALA A 80 -10.69 -1.17 -6.49
CA ALA A 80 -10.21 0.10 -6.01
C ALA A 80 -11.08 0.57 -4.83
N HIS A 81 -10.45 1.20 -3.86
CA HIS A 81 -11.08 1.71 -2.65
C HIS A 81 -10.66 3.15 -2.48
N ARG A 82 -11.63 4.06 -2.49
CA ARG A 82 -11.37 5.48 -2.25
C ARG A 82 -11.97 5.89 -0.92
N LEU A 83 -11.17 6.50 -0.04
CA LEU A 83 -11.60 7.13 1.21
C LEU A 83 -11.24 8.60 1.13
N GLU A 84 -12.24 9.48 1.24
CA GLU A 84 -12.03 10.92 1.32
C GLU A 84 -12.63 11.44 2.61
N ALA A 85 -11.90 12.31 3.32
CA ALA A 85 -12.37 12.86 4.57
C ALA A 85 -12.01 14.33 4.72
N TRP A 86 -12.78 15.02 5.54
CA TRP A 86 -12.51 16.37 5.99
C TRP A 86 -12.85 16.53 7.46
N ALA A 87 -12.17 17.48 8.12
CA ALA A 87 -12.39 17.85 9.50
C ALA A 87 -12.16 19.35 9.67
N GLU A 88 -12.96 19.99 10.52
CA GLU A 88 -12.82 21.38 10.91
C GLU A 88 -12.38 21.45 12.37
N PHE A 89 -11.38 22.29 12.65
CA PHE A 89 -10.82 22.50 13.98
C PHE A 89 -10.86 23.98 14.36
N ASP A 90 -11.24 24.27 15.60
CA ASP A 90 -11.11 25.58 16.22
C ASP A 90 -10.09 25.48 17.37
N GLY A 91 -8.88 26.01 17.14
CA GLY A 91 -7.83 26.04 18.17
C GLY A 91 -7.37 24.67 18.65
N GLY A 92 -7.47 23.66 17.79
CA GLY A 92 -7.19 22.25 18.12
C GLY A 92 -8.44 21.42 18.46
N VAL A 93 -9.58 22.06 18.69
CA VAL A 93 -10.84 21.37 19.03
C VAL A 93 -11.59 21.01 17.76
N LEU A 94 -11.93 19.73 17.57
CA LEU A 94 -12.76 19.29 16.46
C LEU A 94 -14.17 19.89 16.57
N VAL A 95 -14.65 20.56 15.51
CA VAL A 95 -15.97 21.19 15.48
C VAL A 95 -16.95 20.54 14.50
N ASP A 96 -16.46 20.02 13.37
CA ASP A 96 -17.28 19.32 12.37
C ASP A 96 -16.42 18.36 11.56
N HIS A 97 -17.02 17.34 10.96
CA HIS A 97 -16.30 16.34 10.19
C HIS A 97 -17.19 15.57 9.21
N GLY A 98 -16.56 14.98 8.19
CA GLY A 98 -17.26 14.08 7.27
C GLY A 98 -16.32 13.22 6.47
N ALA A 99 -16.81 12.05 6.07
CA ALA A 99 -16.10 11.14 5.17
C ALA A 99 -17.03 10.57 4.10
N ARG A 100 -16.46 10.34 2.92
CA ARG A 100 -17.11 9.72 1.76
C ARG A 100 -16.14 8.81 1.04
N GLY A 101 -16.60 8.23 -0.06
CA GLY A 101 -15.86 7.27 -0.85
C GLY A 101 -16.55 5.91 -0.83
N GLY A 102 -15.81 4.86 -1.14
CA GLY A 102 -16.33 3.50 -1.23
C GLY A 102 -15.62 2.63 -2.25
N LEU A 103 -16.27 1.52 -2.53
CA LEU A 103 -15.80 0.49 -3.43
C LEU A 103 -15.98 0.85 -4.91
N ILE A 104 -14.94 0.61 -5.69
CA ILE A 104 -15.01 0.57 -7.14
C ILE A 104 -14.51 -0.83 -7.57
N MET A 105 -15.43 -1.68 -8.03
CA MET A 105 -15.06 -3.02 -8.50
C MET A 105 -14.60 -2.99 -9.96
N GLY A 106 -13.50 -3.69 -10.24
CA GLY A 106 -13.09 -4.01 -11.60
C GLY A 106 -14.03 -5.02 -12.26
N SER A 107 -13.96 -5.15 -13.58
CA SER A 107 -14.82 -6.06 -14.35
C SER A 107 -14.03 -7.22 -14.95
N THR A 108 -13.98 -8.37 -14.29
CA THR A 108 -13.29 -9.54 -14.87
C THR A 108 -14.20 -10.28 -15.85
N THR A 109 -13.82 -10.28 -17.12
CA THR A 109 -14.45 -11.15 -18.13
C THR A 109 -13.72 -12.49 -18.22
N VAL A 110 -14.40 -13.59 -17.85
CA VAL A 110 -13.85 -14.94 -17.99
C VAL A 110 -14.22 -15.49 -19.38
N ARG A 111 -13.23 -15.90 -20.18
CA ARG A 111 -13.45 -16.53 -21.48
C ARG A 111 -13.18 -18.04 -21.40
N LEU A 112 -14.15 -18.86 -21.81
CA LEU A 112 -14.02 -20.32 -21.90
C LEU A 112 -14.26 -20.75 -23.36
N GLY A 113 -13.19 -20.86 -24.14
CA GLY A 113 -13.26 -21.15 -25.58
C GLY A 113 -13.83 -19.96 -26.37
N ARG A 114 -14.78 -20.19 -27.29
CA ARG A 114 -15.49 -19.12 -28.03
C ARG A 114 -16.62 -18.47 -27.24
N LEU A 115 -16.95 -18.98 -26.05
CA LEU A 115 -17.95 -18.39 -25.16
C LEU A 115 -17.27 -17.54 -24.08
N GLY A 116 -17.66 -16.27 -23.98
CA GLY A 116 -17.36 -15.43 -22.82
C GLY A 116 -18.48 -15.53 -21.80
N VAL A 117 -18.15 -15.77 -20.53
CA VAL A 117 -19.09 -15.66 -19.41
C VAL A 117 -18.53 -14.60 -18.48
N THR A 118 -19.22 -13.46 -18.38
CA THR A 118 -18.87 -12.43 -17.41
C THR A 118 -19.44 -12.84 -16.05
N PHE A 119 -18.57 -13.16 -15.09
CA PHE A 119 -18.99 -13.31 -13.70
C PHE A 119 -18.99 -11.92 -13.07
N ALA A 120 -20.13 -11.46 -12.59
CA ALA A 120 -20.20 -10.16 -11.93
C ALA A 120 -19.48 -10.26 -10.57
N ALA A 121 -18.55 -9.35 -10.34
CA ALA A 121 -18.03 -9.14 -9.00
C ALA A 121 -19.17 -8.64 -8.11
N PHE A 122 -19.26 -9.17 -6.89
CA PHE A 122 -20.32 -8.82 -5.95
C PHE A 122 -19.75 -7.96 -4.84
N SER A 123 -20.20 -6.71 -4.74
CA SER A 123 -19.86 -5.80 -3.65
C SER A 123 -20.59 -6.17 -2.38
N LEU A 124 -19.89 -6.17 -1.26
CA LEU A 124 -20.50 -6.20 0.07
C LEU A 124 -20.76 -4.76 0.56
N PRO A 125 -21.61 -4.57 1.58
CA PRO A 125 -21.78 -3.26 2.20
C PRO A 125 -20.45 -2.75 2.77
N ASP A 126 -20.12 -1.50 2.50
CA ASP A 126 -18.97 -0.83 3.12
C ASP A 126 -19.13 -0.82 4.65
N LEU A 127 -18.05 -1.11 5.37
CA LEU A 127 -18.00 -0.96 6.82
C LEU A 127 -17.35 0.39 7.14
N ARG A 128 -18.04 1.20 7.95
CA ARG A 128 -17.61 2.55 8.34
C ARG A 128 -17.85 2.71 9.84
N PRO A 129 -16.93 2.24 10.70
CA PRO A 129 -17.04 2.49 12.13
C PRO A 129 -17.06 4.01 12.40
N GLU A 130 -17.59 4.39 13.57
CA GLU A 130 -17.52 5.77 14.05
C GLU A 130 -16.03 6.21 14.11
N PRO A 131 -15.69 7.41 13.63
CA PRO A 131 -14.32 7.88 13.68
C PRO A 131 -13.80 7.98 15.10
N GLU A 132 -12.51 7.67 15.27
CA GLU A 132 -11.82 7.86 16.53
C GLU A 132 -11.37 9.31 16.66
N ILE A 133 -11.65 9.94 17.80
CA ILE A 133 -11.33 11.35 18.04
C ILE A 133 -10.34 11.41 19.20
N GLY A 134 -9.26 12.17 19.00
CA GLY A 134 -8.28 12.48 20.04
C GLY A 134 -7.97 13.97 20.11
N ASP A 135 -6.96 14.32 20.90
CA ASP A 135 -6.57 15.71 21.11
C ASP A 135 -5.90 16.28 19.84
N GLY A 136 -6.60 17.20 19.15
CA GLY A 136 -6.12 17.80 17.91
C GLY A 136 -6.12 16.86 16.70
N TRP A 137 -6.86 15.74 16.72
CA TRP A 137 -6.96 14.84 15.56
C TRP A 137 -8.24 14.01 15.52
N ILE A 138 -8.59 13.56 14.31
CA ILE A 138 -9.67 12.60 14.05
C ILE A 138 -9.20 11.56 13.05
N ARG A 139 -9.55 10.29 13.27
CA ARG A 139 -9.19 9.16 12.41
C ARG A 139 -10.44 8.46 11.88
N PHE A 140 -10.56 8.44 10.57
CA PHE A 140 -11.58 7.68 9.85
C PHE A 140 -11.05 6.30 9.49
N SER A 141 -11.92 5.30 9.52
CA SER A 141 -11.64 3.97 9.00
C SER A 141 -12.77 3.55 8.07
N GLN A 142 -12.42 2.94 6.95
CA GLN A 142 -13.37 2.38 6.00
C GLN A 142 -12.85 1.03 5.54
N THR A 143 -13.73 0.03 5.50
CA THR A 143 -13.46 -1.25 4.85
C THR A 143 -14.40 -1.42 3.68
N VAL A 144 -13.85 -1.78 2.53
CA VAL A 144 -14.63 -2.11 1.34
C VAL A 144 -14.16 -3.40 0.71
N GLY A 145 -15.05 -4.08 0.03
CA GLY A 145 -14.70 -5.25 -0.74
C GLY A 145 -15.89 -6.10 -1.14
N GLY A 146 -15.60 -7.32 -1.54
CA GLY A 146 -16.59 -8.17 -2.18
C GLY A 146 -16.02 -9.47 -2.68
N ARG A 147 -16.86 -10.23 -3.38
CA ARG A 147 -16.42 -11.44 -4.07
C ARG A 147 -15.84 -11.09 -5.41
N THR A 148 -14.67 -11.66 -5.69
CA THR A 148 -14.05 -11.55 -7.02
C THR A 148 -14.87 -12.24 -8.10
N ALA A 149 -14.55 -11.95 -9.35
CA ALA A 149 -15.15 -12.61 -10.50
C ALA A 149 -14.40 -13.90 -10.92
N MET A 150 -13.56 -14.46 -10.04
CA MET A 150 -12.82 -15.71 -10.28
C MET A 150 -13.43 -16.88 -9.50
N PRO A 151 -14.29 -17.71 -10.13
CA PRO A 151 -14.86 -18.88 -9.45
C PRO A 151 -13.78 -19.93 -9.20
N LEU A 152 -13.58 -20.31 -7.93
CA LEU A 152 -12.66 -21.37 -7.54
C LEU A 152 -13.42 -22.66 -7.16
N PRO A 153 -12.93 -23.85 -7.55
CA PRO A 153 -13.54 -25.10 -7.13
C PRO A 153 -13.35 -25.33 -5.63
N ARG A 154 -14.45 -25.64 -4.95
CA ARG A 154 -14.52 -25.95 -3.52
C ARG A 154 -15.14 -27.31 -3.32
N ARG A 155 -14.57 -28.10 -2.41
CA ARG A 155 -15.20 -29.33 -1.95
C ARG A 155 -16.45 -28.98 -1.13
N SER A 156 -17.50 -29.74 -1.29
CA SER A 156 -18.77 -29.61 -0.58
C SER A 156 -19.12 -30.96 0.04
N SER A 157 -19.68 -30.94 1.25
CA SER A 157 -20.19 -32.14 1.92
C SER A 157 -21.48 -32.68 1.31
N ARG A 158 -22.16 -31.89 0.46
CA ARG A 158 -23.39 -32.26 -0.24
C ARG A 158 -23.17 -32.32 -1.75
N PRO A 159 -23.88 -33.23 -2.47
CA PRO A 159 -23.85 -33.28 -3.94
C PRO A 159 -24.15 -31.91 -4.55
N PRO A 160 -23.46 -31.50 -5.63
CA PRO A 160 -22.53 -32.27 -6.45
C PRO A 160 -21.09 -32.40 -5.89
N TYR A 161 -20.86 -32.16 -4.59
CA TYR A 161 -19.59 -32.28 -3.85
C TYR A 161 -18.46 -31.34 -4.33
N LEU A 162 -18.71 -30.60 -5.40
CA LEU A 162 -17.91 -29.51 -5.90
C LEU A 162 -18.83 -28.29 -6.07
N ARG A 163 -18.45 -27.16 -5.48
CA ARG A 163 -19.13 -25.87 -5.66
C ARG A 163 -18.13 -24.87 -6.22
N LEU A 164 -18.59 -23.99 -7.09
CA LEU A 164 -17.79 -22.85 -7.53
C LEU A 164 -18.10 -21.68 -6.61
N GLN A 165 -17.07 -21.15 -5.98
CA GLN A 165 -17.19 -20.01 -5.08
C GLN A 165 -16.03 -19.07 -5.30
N SER A 166 -16.34 -17.79 -5.50
CA SER A 166 -15.32 -16.76 -5.61
C SER A 166 -14.85 -16.32 -4.21
N PRO A 167 -13.54 -16.25 -3.97
CA PRO A 167 -12.98 -15.72 -2.73
C PRO A 167 -13.24 -14.21 -2.60
N PHE A 168 -13.10 -13.70 -1.38
CA PHE A 168 -13.27 -12.30 -1.05
C PHE A 168 -11.98 -11.52 -1.27
N VAL A 169 -12.12 -10.30 -1.75
CA VAL A 169 -11.06 -9.28 -1.79
C VAL A 169 -11.56 -8.07 -1.00
N TRP A 170 -10.70 -7.48 -0.18
CA TRP A 170 -11.03 -6.27 0.57
C TRP A 170 -9.79 -5.46 0.88
N THR A 171 -10.02 -4.20 1.22
CA THR A 171 -9.03 -3.32 1.86
C THR A 171 -9.70 -2.47 2.93
N THR A 172 -8.96 -2.20 3.99
CA THR A 172 -9.31 -1.31 5.08
C THR A 172 -8.33 -0.14 5.07
N LEU A 173 -8.83 1.06 4.80
CA LEU A 173 -8.06 2.30 4.79
C LEU A 173 -8.33 3.06 6.07
N SER A 174 -7.29 3.68 6.61
CA SER A 174 -7.39 4.62 7.71
C SER A 174 -6.80 5.97 7.29
N LEU A 175 -7.50 7.06 7.63
CA LEU A 175 -7.09 8.43 7.34
C LEU A 175 -7.25 9.27 8.59
N THR A 176 -6.13 9.77 9.11
CA THR A 176 -6.05 10.66 10.27
C THR A 176 -5.85 12.10 9.79
N LEU A 177 -6.68 13.02 10.25
CA LEU A 177 -6.56 14.46 10.00
C LEU A 177 -6.21 15.16 11.32
N HIS A 178 -5.27 16.10 11.27
CA HIS A 178 -4.78 16.82 12.44
C HIS A 178 -5.10 18.31 12.37
N ALA A 179 -5.30 18.94 13.53
CA ALA A 179 -5.59 20.37 13.64
C ALA A 179 -4.44 21.28 13.17
N ASP A 180 -3.25 20.75 12.94
CA ASP A 180 -2.09 21.46 12.37
C ASP A 180 -2.07 21.43 10.83
N GLY A 181 -3.05 20.79 10.19
CA GLY A 181 -3.15 20.63 8.74
C GLY A 181 -2.55 19.35 8.18
N ARG A 182 -1.90 18.54 9.00
CA ARG A 182 -1.32 17.27 8.57
C ARG A 182 -2.40 16.22 8.34
N ALA A 183 -2.19 15.37 7.36
CA ALA A 183 -3.01 14.21 7.08
C ALA A 183 -2.12 12.97 6.94
N GLU A 184 -2.52 11.87 7.57
CA GLU A 184 -1.77 10.61 7.58
C GLU A 184 -2.69 9.48 7.17
N GLY A 185 -2.25 8.70 6.19
CA GLY A 185 -3.03 7.61 5.63
C GLY A 185 -2.31 6.28 5.72
N SER A 186 -3.07 5.20 5.90
CA SER A 186 -2.53 3.85 5.91
C SER A 186 -3.52 2.82 5.36
N LEU A 187 -2.99 1.69 4.91
CA LEU A 187 -3.75 0.46 4.65
C LEU A 187 -3.62 -0.42 5.89
N SER A 188 -4.61 -0.36 6.77
CA SER A 188 -4.61 -1.02 8.09
C SER A 188 -5.03 -2.49 8.03
N GLY A 189 -5.76 -2.87 6.98
CA GLY A 189 -6.11 -4.26 6.72
C GLY A 189 -6.35 -4.52 5.23
N ALA A 190 -6.18 -5.76 4.79
CA ALA A 190 -6.53 -6.16 3.43
C ALA A 190 -6.59 -7.69 3.31
N SER A 191 -7.27 -8.14 2.25
CA SER A 191 -7.16 -9.53 1.84
C SER A 191 -5.69 -9.92 1.56
N PRO A 192 -5.27 -11.17 1.84
CA PRO A 192 -3.90 -11.61 1.57
C PRO A 192 -3.55 -11.66 0.07
N PHE A 193 -4.53 -11.53 -0.82
CA PHE A 193 -4.38 -11.47 -2.26
C PHE A 193 -5.64 -10.81 -2.85
N PRO A 194 -5.61 -10.12 -4.01
CA PRO A 194 -4.48 -9.66 -4.83
C PRO A 194 -3.45 -8.75 -4.13
N ARG A 195 -2.45 -8.26 -4.87
CA ARG A 195 -1.51 -7.25 -4.35
C ARG A 195 -2.24 -5.90 -4.24
N HIS A 196 -1.99 -5.18 -3.15
CA HIS A 196 -2.62 -3.88 -2.87
C HIS A 196 -1.57 -2.75 -2.90
N TRP A 197 -1.85 -1.70 -3.66
CA TRP A 197 -1.10 -0.45 -3.70
C TRP A 197 -1.95 0.67 -3.12
N VAL A 198 -1.31 1.67 -2.52
CA VAL A 198 -1.98 2.81 -1.89
C VAL A 198 -1.39 4.10 -2.44
N TYR A 199 -2.28 5.00 -2.82
CA TYR A 199 -1.99 6.31 -3.38
C TYR A 199 -2.38 7.39 -2.38
N GLY A 200 -1.52 8.39 -2.25
CA GLY A 200 -1.71 9.53 -1.36
C GLY A 200 -2.70 10.56 -1.89
N ALA A 201 -2.76 11.70 -1.19
CA ALA A 201 -3.67 12.80 -1.52
C ALA A 201 -3.31 13.54 -2.83
N ASP A 202 -2.12 13.30 -3.38
CA ASP A 202 -1.67 13.79 -4.69
C ASP A 202 -1.88 12.74 -5.80
N ASP A 203 -2.60 11.66 -5.49
CA ASP A 203 -2.84 10.51 -6.36
C ASP A 203 -1.55 9.82 -6.84
N THR A 204 -0.42 10.03 -6.15
CA THR A 204 0.85 9.32 -6.40
C THR A 204 0.97 8.10 -5.51
N LEU A 205 1.63 7.06 -6.02
CA LEU A 205 1.87 5.80 -5.33
C LEU A 205 2.76 6.02 -4.09
N ALA A 206 2.17 5.79 -2.91
CA ALA A 206 2.82 6.04 -1.62
C ALA A 206 3.26 4.75 -0.90
N MET A 207 2.41 3.71 -0.92
CA MET A 207 2.66 2.47 -0.18
C MET A 207 2.26 1.22 -0.97
N LYS A 208 2.88 0.09 -0.60
CA LYS A 208 2.57 -1.23 -1.15
C LYS A 208 2.41 -2.26 -0.03
N ALA A 209 1.40 -3.11 -0.17
CA ALA A 209 1.30 -4.33 0.63
C ALA A 209 2.50 -5.23 0.36
N GLY A 210 3.18 -5.62 1.43
CA GLY A 210 4.45 -6.33 1.38
C GLY A 210 4.32 -7.79 0.96
N LEU A 211 3.20 -8.46 1.23
CA LEU A 211 3.04 -9.89 1.03
C LEU A 211 1.81 -10.23 0.18
N THR A 212 1.95 -11.26 -0.65
CA THR A 212 0.82 -11.90 -1.33
C THR A 212 0.73 -13.38 -0.97
N ASP A 213 -0.37 -13.79 -0.32
CA ASP A 213 -0.65 -15.18 0.04
C ASP A 213 -1.89 -15.68 -0.71
N TYR A 214 -1.65 -16.10 -1.95
CA TYR A 214 -2.67 -16.72 -2.79
C TYR A 214 -3.28 -17.98 -2.15
N LYS A 215 -2.52 -18.76 -1.38
CA LYS A 215 -2.99 -20.06 -0.87
C LYS A 215 -4.04 -19.84 0.21
N THR A 216 -3.77 -18.95 1.16
CA THR A 216 -4.70 -18.58 2.23
C THR A 216 -5.93 -17.89 1.64
N TRP A 217 -5.73 -16.95 0.72
CA TRP A 217 -6.83 -16.29 0.00
C TRP A 217 -7.72 -17.27 -0.77
N ALA A 218 -7.10 -18.13 -1.57
CA ALA A 218 -7.78 -19.20 -2.30
C ALA A 218 -8.25 -20.32 -1.38
N GLY A 219 -8.04 -20.26 -0.06
CA GLY A 219 -8.54 -21.20 0.93
C GLY A 219 -9.79 -20.73 1.68
N GLN A 220 -10.16 -19.44 1.59
CA GLN A 220 -11.30 -18.86 2.30
C GLN A 220 -12.59 -19.68 2.13
N GLU A 221 -13.21 -20.03 3.25
CA GLU A 221 -14.42 -20.85 3.32
C GLU A 221 -15.69 -20.00 3.28
N GLY A 222 -15.72 -18.90 4.04
CA GLY A 222 -16.82 -17.95 4.10
C GLY A 222 -16.40 -16.56 4.58
N ALA A 223 -17.37 -15.78 5.05
CA ALA A 223 -17.17 -14.39 5.45
C ALA A 223 -16.65 -14.25 6.89
N GLU A 224 -16.66 -15.33 7.67
CA GLU A 224 -16.18 -15.39 9.06
C GLU A 224 -14.72 -14.97 9.23
N SER A 225 -13.87 -15.22 8.22
CA SER A 225 -12.44 -14.83 8.21
C SER A 225 -12.19 -13.52 7.45
N THR A 226 -13.21 -12.67 7.41
CA THR A 226 -13.19 -11.38 6.71
C THR A 226 -13.80 -10.30 7.60
N PRO A 227 -13.65 -9.00 7.26
CA PRO A 227 -14.20 -7.93 8.09
C PRO A 227 -15.72 -8.01 8.30
N TRP A 228 -16.45 -8.68 7.41
CA TRP A 228 -17.90 -8.93 7.56
C TRP A 228 -18.24 -10.08 8.54
N GLY A 229 -17.23 -10.76 9.05
CA GLY A 229 -17.29 -11.78 10.09
C GLY A 229 -16.48 -11.43 11.33
N ASP A 230 -16.16 -10.13 11.51
CA ASP A 230 -15.40 -9.57 12.63
C ASP A 230 -13.90 -9.92 12.67
N GLU A 231 -13.31 -10.37 11.55
CA GLU A 231 -11.87 -10.63 11.42
C GLU A 231 -11.25 -9.81 10.28
N ASP A 232 -10.41 -8.82 10.59
CA ASP A 232 -9.58 -8.16 9.58
C ASP A 232 -8.14 -8.68 9.60
N SER A 233 -7.54 -8.77 8.42
CA SER A 233 -6.17 -9.25 8.25
C SER A 233 -5.21 -8.06 8.26
N PRO A 234 -4.32 -7.94 9.27
CA PRO A 234 -3.34 -6.86 9.29
C PRO A 234 -2.37 -6.99 8.12
N VAL A 235 -1.99 -5.86 7.55
CA VAL A 235 -1.09 -5.80 6.38
C VAL A 235 0.18 -5.06 6.75
N LEU A 236 1.31 -5.70 6.44
CA LEU A 236 2.60 -4.99 6.42
C LEU A 236 2.66 -4.16 5.15
N VAL A 237 2.69 -2.84 5.31
CA VAL A 237 2.91 -1.89 4.22
C VAL A 237 4.35 -1.39 4.24
N THR A 238 4.87 -1.15 3.05
CA THR A 238 6.19 -0.56 2.84
C THR A 238 6.04 0.64 1.92
N ALA A 239 6.95 1.61 2.03
CA ALA A 239 6.99 2.73 1.09
C ALA A 239 7.17 2.19 -0.34
N ALA A 240 6.51 2.82 -1.30
CA ALA A 240 6.70 2.48 -2.70
C ALA A 240 8.15 2.76 -3.12
N GLU A 241 8.67 1.91 -4.00
CA GLU A 241 9.98 2.10 -4.61
C GLU A 241 10.01 3.38 -5.48
N THR A 242 11.21 3.83 -5.83
CA THR A 242 11.42 4.98 -6.71
C THR A 242 11.15 4.63 -8.18
N ALA A 243 10.98 5.65 -9.04
CA ALA A 243 10.82 5.45 -10.48
C ALA A 243 11.99 4.71 -11.13
N LEU A 244 13.22 4.96 -10.63
CA LEU A 244 14.43 4.29 -11.08
C LEU A 244 14.41 2.79 -10.72
N GLU A 245 13.99 2.44 -9.51
CA GLU A 245 13.84 1.04 -9.09
C GLU A 245 12.82 0.29 -9.94
N ARG A 246 11.72 0.93 -10.33
CA ARG A 246 10.72 0.33 -11.23
C ARG A 246 11.29 0.04 -12.62
N GLU A 247 11.96 1.00 -13.23
CA GLU A 247 12.59 0.83 -14.54
C GLU A 247 13.57 -0.35 -14.51
N MET A 248 14.41 -0.38 -13.48
CA MET A 248 15.37 -1.47 -13.29
C MET A 248 14.70 -2.82 -12.98
N SER A 249 13.62 -2.83 -12.20
CA SER A 249 12.83 -4.05 -11.95
C SER A 249 12.32 -4.67 -13.25
N ALA A 250 11.81 -3.83 -14.17
CA ALA A 250 11.40 -4.27 -15.50
C ALA A 250 12.57 -4.84 -16.31
N LEU A 251 13.76 -4.22 -16.25
CA LEU A 251 14.97 -4.74 -16.89
C LEU A 251 15.44 -6.07 -16.29
N ILE A 252 15.40 -6.22 -14.96
CA ILE A 252 15.75 -7.48 -14.27
C ILE A 252 14.80 -8.60 -14.70
N MET A 253 13.50 -8.31 -14.79
CA MET A 253 12.47 -9.33 -15.04
C MET A 253 12.29 -9.66 -16.53
N ARG A 254 12.44 -8.68 -17.43
CA ARG A 254 12.20 -8.82 -18.87
C ARG A 254 13.49 -8.79 -19.70
N GLY A 255 14.65 -8.59 -19.07
CA GLY A 255 15.95 -8.57 -19.73
C GLY A 255 16.33 -9.92 -20.37
N GLY A 256 17.41 -9.90 -21.17
CA GLY A 256 17.83 -11.06 -21.96
C GLY A 256 18.29 -12.28 -21.15
N ARG A 257 18.63 -12.11 -19.86
CA ARG A 257 18.99 -13.19 -18.94
C ARG A 257 17.95 -13.32 -17.84
N LYS A 258 17.42 -14.53 -17.70
CA LYS A 258 16.40 -14.83 -16.70
C LYS A 258 17.01 -14.85 -15.29
N PRO A 259 16.46 -14.12 -14.30
CA PRO A 259 16.95 -14.15 -12.94
C PRO A 259 16.62 -15.49 -12.25
N VAL A 260 17.39 -15.82 -11.22
CA VAL A 260 17.16 -16.99 -10.37
C VAL A 260 16.24 -16.59 -9.23
N ILE A 261 15.07 -17.24 -9.13
CA ILE A 261 14.12 -16.94 -8.05
C ILE A 261 14.52 -17.73 -6.80
N ARG A 262 14.70 -17.01 -5.68
CA ARG A 262 14.92 -17.59 -4.35
C ARG A 262 13.72 -17.31 -3.46
N SER A 263 13.39 -18.25 -2.59
CA SER A 263 12.38 -18.09 -1.55
C SER A 263 13.04 -18.31 -0.19
N LEU A 264 12.69 -17.47 0.77
CA LEU A 264 13.23 -17.45 2.12
C LEU A 264 12.08 -17.50 3.11
N GLU A 265 12.22 -18.30 4.16
CA GLU A 265 11.28 -18.27 5.28
C GLU A 265 11.55 -17.05 6.16
N ALA A 266 10.54 -16.60 6.92
CA ALA A 266 10.71 -15.54 7.90
C ALA A 266 11.84 -15.88 8.90
N GLY A 267 12.63 -14.87 9.28
CA GLY A 267 13.84 -14.98 10.09
C GLY A 267 15.09 -15.39 9.31
N THR A 268 14.98 -15.75 8.03
CA THR A 268 16.15 -16.15 7.23
C THR A 268 16.93 -14.92 6.76
N VAL A 269 18.25 -14.96 6.95
CA VAL A 269 19.17 -13.92 6.46
C VAL A 269 19.42 -14.13 4.97
N LEU A 270 19.16 -13.10 4.16
CA LEU A 270 19.43 -13.09 2.71
C LEU A 270 20.93 -12.88 2.44
N VAL A 271 21.52 -11.87 3.08
CA VAL A 271 22.95 -11.51 3.03
C VAL A 271 23.38 -10.90 4.35
N ARG A 272 24.67 -11.02 4.72
CA ARG A 272 25.24 -10.32 5.88
C ARG A 272 26.17 -9.21 5.45
N GLN A 273 26.20 -8.13 6.23
CA GLN A 273 27.18 -7.07 6.08
C GLN A 273 28.61 -7.64 6.13
N GLY A 274 29.49 -7.14 5.26
CA GLY A 274 30.87 -7.58 5.12
C GLY A 274 31.07 -8.86 4.31
N GLU A 275 30.02 -9.59 3.94
CA GLU A 275 30.15 -10.75 3.05
C GLU A 275 30.46 -10.32 1.61
N PRO A 276 31.24 -11.10 0.85
CA PRO A 276 31.38 -10.90 -0.58
C PRO A 276 30.02 -10.97 -1.30
N GLY A 277 29.78 -10.04 -2.22
CA GLY A 277 28.52 -9.91 -2.95
C GLY A 277 28.73 -9.35 -4.35
N SER A 278 28.38 -10.14 -5.36
CA SER A 278 28.47 -9.76 -6.78
C SER A 278 27.14 -9.87 -7.53
N SER A 279 26.03 -10.15 -6.82
CA SER A 279 24.69 -10.26 -7.39
C SER A 279 23.80 -9.10 -6.92
N LEU A 280 22.87 -8.72 -7.79
CA LEU A 280 21.73 -7.87 -7.46
C LEU A 280 20.54 -8.73 -7.05
N PHE A 281 19.68 -8.20 -6.20
CA PHE A 281 18.39 -8.80 -5.86
C PHE A 281 17.26 -7.81 -6.12
N LEU A 282 16.18 -8.29 -6.69
CA LEU A 282 14.89 -7.59 -6.73
C LEU A 282 13.94 -8.30 -5.76
N LEU A 283 13.40 -7.56 -4.78
CA LEU A 283 12.38 -8.08 -3.88
C LEU A 283 11.04 -8.18 -4.63
N LEU A 284 10.57 -9.40 -4.86
CA LEU A 284 9.32 -9.68 -5.59
C LEU A 284 8.12 -9.76 -4.66
N ASP A 285 8.32 -10.27 -3.46
CA ASP A 285 7.27 -10.49 -2.47
C ASP A 285 7.89 -10.64 -1.08
N GLY A 286 7.15 -10.24 -0.05
CA GLY A 286 7.61 -10.20 1.34
C GLY A 286 8.29 -8.88 1.70
N VAL A 287 8.79 -8.84 2.93
CA VAL A 287 9.41 -7.68 3.57
C VAL A 287 10.75 -8.08 4.16
N LEU A 288 11.76 -7.24 3.96
CA LEU A 288 13.11 -7.38 4.49
C LEU A 288 13.39 -6.29 5.50
N THR A 289 13.97 -6.65 6.65
CA THR A 289 14.61 -5.69 7.56
C THR A 289 16.04 -5.44 7.11
N VAL A 290 16.51 -4.22 7.37
CA VAL A 290 17.85 -3.76 7.01
C VAL A 290 18.59 -3.35 8.28
N ASP A 291 19.79 -3.89 8.46
CA ASP A 291 20.68 -3.54 9.57
C ASP A 291 22.06 -3.15 9.03
N VAL A 292 22.56 -2.00 9.47
CA VAL A 292 23.91 -1.49 9.15
C VAL A 292 24.63 -1.21 10.46
N ASP A 293 25.71 -1.92 10.73
CA ASP A 293 26.51 -1.76 11.96
C ASP A 293 25.67 -1.89 13.26
N GLY A 294 24.63 -2.72 13.25
CA GLY A 294 23.71 -2.91 14.38
C GLY A 294 22.62 -1.84 14.49
N ARG A 295 22.52 -0.93 13.52
CA ARG A 295 21.45 0.07 13.42
C ARG A 295 20.39 -0.41 12.44
N ALA A 296 19.17 -0.60 12.94
CA ALA A 296 18.00 -0.89 12.10
C ALA A 296 17.62 0.32 11.25
N LEU A 297 17.47 0.10 9.95
CA LEU A 297 16.96 1.05 8.96
C LEU A 297 15.52 0.69 8.55
N PRO A 298 14.79 1.58 7.83
CA PRO A 298 13.45 1.28 7.35
C PRO A 298 13.37 -0.01 6.54
N GLU A 299 12.29 -0.76 6.72
CA GLU A 299 12.04 -2.02 6.02
C GLU A 299 11.89 -1.82 4.50
N LEU A 300 12.25 -2.85 3.75
CA LEU A 300 12.18 -2.88 2.30
C LEU A 300 11.08 -3.84 1.85
N GLY A 301 10.29 -3.40 0.88
CA GLY A 301 9.19 -4.18 0.33
C GLY A 301 9.33 -4.47 -1.17
N PRO A 302 8.30 -5.09 -1.75
CA PRO A 302 8.29 -5.50 -3.16
C PRO A 302 8.57 -4.34 -4.10
N GLY A 303 9.49 -4.55 -5.05
CA GLY A 303 10.01 -3.53 -5.96
C GLY A 303 11.41 -3.04 -5.60
N ALA A 304 11.84 -3.19 -4.34
CA ALA A 304 13.16 -2.76 -3.89
C ALA A 304 14.30 -3.54 -4.58
N ILE A 305 15.34 -2.81 -4.98
CA ILE A 305 16.56 -3.38 -5.56
C ILE A 305 17.69 -3.31 -4.54
N LEU A 306 18.43 -4.42 -4.41
CA LEU A 306 19.38 -4.63 -3.32
C LEU A 306 20.72 -5.09 -3.87
N GLY A 307 21.79 -4.67 -3.21
CA GLY A 307 23.13 -5.15 -3.50
C GLY A 307 23.87 -4.36 -4.57
N GLU A 308 23.28 -3.29 -5.07
CA GLU A 308 23.85 -2.29 -5.96
C GLU A 308 25.16 -1.72 -5.41
N ARG A 309 25.22 -1.45 -4.10
CA ARG A 309 26.45 -0.92 -3.46
C ARG A 309 27.57 -1.92 -3.45
N ALA A 310 27.31 -3.19 -3.16
CA ALA A 310 28.34 -4.22 -3.20
C ALA A 310 28.95 -4.34 -4.62
N VAL A 311 28.13 -4.17 -5.65
CA VAL A 311 28.58 -4.19 -7.05
C VAL A 311 29.45 -2.97 -7.38
N LEU A 312 29.15 -1.79 -6.83
CA LEU A 312 29.85 -0.53 -7.11
C LEU A 312 31.10 -0.31 -6.22
N GLU A 313 31.04 -0.70 -4.94
CA GLU A 313 31.94 -0.24 -3.87
C GLU A 313 32.94 -1.33 -3.42
N GLY A 314 33.32 -2.25 -4.32
CA GLY A 314 34.42 -3.19 -4.06
C GLY A 314 34.00 -4.60 -3.61
N GLY A 315 32.76 -4.99 -3.88
CA GLY A 315 32.33 -6.40 -3.80
C GLY A 315 31.90 -6.88 -2.43
N LEU A 316 31.74 -6.00 -1.42
CA LEU A 316 31.29 -6.37 -0.08
C LEU A 316 29.87 -5.83 0.19
N ARG A 317 29.06 -6.62 0.89
CA ARG A 317 27.72 -6.21 1.32
C ARG A 317 27.81 -5.13 2.39
N THR A 318 27.04 -4.06 2.21
CA THR A 318 27.05 -2.89 3.11
C THR A 318 26.02 -2.97 4.23
N ALA A 319 25.10 -3.93 4.17
CA ALA A 319 24.05 -4.14 5.16
C ALA A 319 23.75 -5.64 5.33
N THR A 320 23.22 -6.00 6.49
CA THR A 320 22.58 -7.29 6.73
C THR A 320 21.10 -7.19 6.39
N LEU A 321 20.61 -8.12 5.56
CA LEU A 321 19.21 -8.17 5.15
C LEU A 321 18.56 -9.45 5.67
N THR A 322 17.46 -9.31 6.42
CA THR A 322 16.75 -10.45 7.02
C THR A 322 15.28 -10.43 6.64
N ALA A 323 14.73 -11.59 6.28
CA ALA A 323 13.32 -11.74 5.96
C ALA A 323 12.45 -11.57 7.22
N SER A 324 11.62 -10.53 7.31
CA SER A 324 10.63 -10.39 8.39
C SER A 324 9.36 -11.20 8.13
N THR A 325 9.09 -11.46 6.86
CA THR A 325 8.03 -12.36 6.35
C THR A 325 8.63 -13.40 5.42
N PRO A 326 7.88 -14.42 4.96
CA PRO A 326 8.32 -15.22 3.82
C PRO A 326 8.60 -14.32 2.61
N VAL A 327 9.83 -14.38 2.09
CA VAL A 327 10.33 -13.47 1.06
C VAL A 327 10.63 -14.23 -0.23
N ARG A 328 10.39 -13.57 -1.36
CA ARG A 328 10.85 -14.00 -2.67
C ARG A 328 11.70 -12.91 -3.31
N VAL A 329 12.88 -13.29 -3.76
CA VAL A 329 13.78 -12.39 -4.49
C VAL A 329 14.13 -12.97 -5.85
N ALA A 330 14.30 -12.09 -6.84
CA ALA A 330 14.94 -12.42 -8.11
C ALA A 330 16.42 -12.05 -7.99
N GLU A 331 17.29 -13.06 -7.99
CA GLU A 331 18.74 -12.87 -8.03
C GLU A 331 19.21 -12.72 -9.47
N ALA A 332 19.92 -11.63 -9.75
CA ALA A 332 20.32 -11.21 -11.08
C ALA A 332 21.80 -10.83 -11.14
N SER A 333 22.40 -11.04 -12.30
CA SER A 333 23.75 -10.58 -12.60
C SER A 333 23.74 -9.06 -12.81
N PRO A 334 24.70 -8.31 -12.24
CA PRO A 334 24.68 -6.86 -12.27
C PRO A 334 24.84 -6.26 -13.66
N ASP A 335 25.47 -6.99 -14.58
CA ASP A 335 25.73 -6.57 -15.97
C ASP A 335 24.47 -6.42 -16.83
N ILE A 336 23.29 -6.74 -16.28
CA ILE A 336 22.01 -6.45 -16.94
C ILE A 336 21.53 -5.01 -16.70
N ILE A 337 22.12 -4.30 -15.73
CA ILE A 337 21.82 -2.89 -15.43
C ILE A 337 23.07 -2.06 -15.70
N ASP A 338 22.88 -0.89 -16.31
CA ASP A 338 23.97 0.06 -16.53
C ASP A 338 24.53 0.61 -15.21
N VAL A 339 25.86 0.73 -15.13
CA VAL A 339 26.59 1.18 -13.95
C VAL A 339 26.14 2.58 -13.52
N ALA A 340 25.85 3.47 -14.47
CA ALA A 340 25.35 4.81 -14.16
C ALA A 340 23.98 4.78 -13.46
N ALA A 341 23.11 3.85 -13.87
CA ALA A 341 21.83 3.66 -13.22
C ALA A 341 22.01 3.10 -11.81
N LEU A 342 22.91 2.11 -11.61
CA LEU A 342 23.23 1.59 -10.27
C LEU A 342 23.79 2.67 -9.35
N ALA A 343 24.64 3.57 -9.85
CA ALA A 343 25.20 4.66 -9.06
C ALA A 343 24.10 5.62 -8.55
N ARG A 344 23.14 5.98 -9.42
CA ARG A 344 21.98 6.79 -9.03
C ARG A 344 21.10 6.10 -7.99
N LEU A 345 20.95 4.77 -8.10
CA LEU A 345 20.21 3.99 -7.11
C LEU A 345 20.92 4.02 -5.75
N ALA A 346 22.25 3.80 -5.74
CA ALA A 346 23.06 3.81 -4.54
C ALA A 346 23.01 5.16 -3.81
N GLU A 347 22.97 6.28 -4.52
CA GLU A 347 22.79 7.61 -3.94
C GLU A 347 21.47 7.72 -3.16
N GLY A 348 20.36 7.21 -3.69
CA GLY A 348 19.06 7.18 -3.01
C GLY A 348 18.97 6.19 -1.84
N HIS A 349 19.90 5.23 -1.77
CA HIS A 349 19.96 4.21 -0.73
C HIS A 349 20.93 4.52 0.42
N ARG A 350 21.76 5.57 0.32
CA ARG A 350 22.55 6.09 1.46
C ARG A 350 21.66 6.81 2.47
N ARG A 351 20.74 6.08 3.09
CA ARG A 351 19.79 6.59 4.08
C ARG A 351 20.42 6.73 5.46
N GLU A 352 21.56 6.08 5.70
CA GLU A 352 22.35 6.21 6.92
C GLU A 352 22.96 7.62 7.10
N ASP A 353 23.33 8.29 6.01
CA ASP A 353 23.93 9.63 6.03
C ASP A 353 22.90 10.73 6.32
N SER A 354 21.61 10.44 6.15
CA SER A 354 20.49 11.37 6.40
C SER A 354 20.05 11.39 7.87
N LEU A 355 20.55 10.46 8.68
CA LEU A 355 20.19 10.24 10.08
C LEU A 355 21.36 10.52 11.04
N ALA A 356 22.34 11.31 10.59
CA ALA A 356 23.54 11.72 11.31
C ALA A 356 23.46 13.17 11.81
#